data_AF-A0A0F8Y130-F1
#
_entry.id   AF-A0A0F8Y130-F1
#
_cell.length_a   1.000
_cell.length_b   1.000
_cell.length_c   1.000
_cell.angle_alpha   90.00
_cell.angle_beta   90.00
_cell.angle_gamma   90.00
#
_symmetry.space_group_name_H-M   'P 1'
#
loop_
_entity.id
_entity.type
_entity.pdbx_description
1 polymer ?
#
loop_
_entity_poly.entity_id
_entity_poly.type
_entity_poly.pdbx_seq_one_letter_code
_entity_poly.pdbx_strand_id
1 'polypeptide(L)'
;VVPVAGAAGATRAGRSVVESLLPGTKAGSELRAARGVQEASADIPASVKAIRERPEDVLPGRATEDPNLQALEARVLADDPKLGRRVEEGLEVAETKALTELAESFGPGTDKKAWQQEVILQGTPEEASIKIGQPDEMLTEAAAAFGTAYKEAEGFPIMMTRTPAGEGLQRPVSVAEQITRAIDDVDVLTTPEIQTRVAKRIQGRLTKLEKSGETVTTAQGTETVVQSDELLSLRSAIRTKRSALEKTAALNSDNAEEAQLLRNVEQVLTRVLEGQLPPDAVTALRATDVRYSQFKIAEGAINKSPTGDLTPENLRKALKQKVSPGRFARGETGELGRLAETGRDVAKFLGKPEEIKKITRNMTPEQKQTVKADLRIAVSNKSTRVVKGE
;
A
#
# COMPACT_ATOMS: atom_id res chain seq x y z
N VAL A 1 -55.44 -60.48 -41.76
CA VAL A 1 -54.58 -61.33 -40.90
C VAL A 1 -53.31 -61.64 -41.67
N VAL A 2 -52.17 -61.66 -40.96
CA VAL A 2 -50.77 -61.87 -41.37
C VAL A 2 -49.96 -60.59 -41.68
N PRO A 3 -48.95 -60.26 -40.85
CA PRO A 3 -47.96 -59.21 -41.09
C PRO A 3 -46.66 -59.77 -41.71
N VAL A 4 -45.94 -58.90 -42.43
CA VAL A 4 -44.61 -59.14 -43.00
C VAL A 4 -43.54 -58.76 -41.98
N ALA A 5 -42.66 -59.71 -41.66
CA ALA A 5 -41.42 -59.50 -40.91
C ALA A 5 -40.23 -59.85 -41.81
N GLY A 6 -39.22 -58.97 -41.87
CA GLY A 6 -37.90 -59.32 -42.41
C GLY A 6 -37.13 -58.17 -43.04
N ALA A 7 -36.41 -57.37 -42.25
CA ALA A 7 -35.25 -56.57 -42.71
C ALA A 7 -34.44 -55.93 -41.55
N ALA A 8 -34.20 -56.62 -40.42
CA ALA A 8 -33.42 -56.06 -39.30
C ALA A 8 -32.23 -56.93 -38.84
N GLY A 9 -31.92 -58.02 -39.56
CA GLY A 9 -30.89 -58.99 -39.16
C GLY A 9 -29.48 -58.75 -39.69
N ALA A 10 -29.27 -57.92 -40.72
CA ALA A 10 -28.00 -57.90 -41.45
C ALA A 10 -27.00 -56.80 -41.02
N THR A 11 -27.39 -55.78 -40.26
CA THR A 11 -26.52 -54.62 -39.93
C THR A 11 -25.76 -54.72 -38.60
N ARG A 12 -26.10 -55.66 -37.71
CA ARG A 12 -25.31 -55.86 -36.46
C ARG A 12 -24.11 -56.79 -36.63
N ALA A 13 -24.19 -57.77 -37.54
CA ALA A 13 -23.08 -58.69 -37.77
C ALA A 13 -21.90 -58.05 -38.51
N GLY A 14 -22.13 -57.02 -39.32
CA GLY A 14 -21.05 -56.31 -40.05
C GLY A 14 -20.22 -55.34 -39.20
N ARG A 15 -20.77 -54.82 -38.09
CA ARG A 15 -20.06 -53.86 -37.21
C ARG A 15 -19.06 -54.53 -36.28
N SER A 16 -19.35 -55.73 -35.76
CA SER A 16 -18.41 -56.43 -34.87
C SER A 16 -17.19 -57.00 -35.61
N VAL A 17 -17.29 -57.23 -36.93
CA VAL A 17 -16.17 -57.72 -37.75
C VAL A 17 -15.16 -56.62 -38.05
N VAL A 18 -15.59 -55.35 -38.15
CA VAL A 18 -14.66 -54.21 -38.27
C VAL A 18 -13.97 -53.90 -36.93
N GLU A 19 -14.65 -54.14 -35.81
CA GLU A 19 -14.10 -53.94 -34.46
C GLU A 19 -13.04 -54.99 -34.05
N SER A 20 -13.06 -56.20 -34.63
CA SER A 20 -12.03 -57.22 -34.39
C SER A 20 -10.81 -57.13 -35.31
N LEU A 21 -10.86 -56.30 -36.37
CA LEU A 21 -9.81 -56.21 -37.39
C LEU A 21 -8.85 -55.03 -37.24
N LEU A 22 -9.01 -54.17 -36.22
CA LEU A 22 -8.14 -53.00 -36.01
C LEU A 22 -7.35 -52.93 -34.67
N PRO A 23 -6.91 -54.04 -34.04
CA PRO A 23 -5.89 -53.94 -33.01
C PRO A 23 -4.55 -53.52 -33.66
N GLY A 24 -4.03 -52.35 -33.28
CA GLY A 24 -2.70 -51.87 -33.69
C GLY A 24 -2.67 -50.77 -34.75
N THR A 25 -3.82 -50.26 -35.21
CA THR A 25 -3.87 -49.08 -36.11
C THR A 25 -4.11 -47.79 -35.33
N LYS A 26 -3.60 -46.66 -35.86
CA LYS A 26 -3.80 -45.32 -35.29
C LYS A 26 -5.28 -44.97 -35.10
N ALA A 27 -6.12 -45.34 -36.07
CA ALA A 27 -7.57 -45.18 -36.00
C ALA A 27 -8.21 -46.03 -34.88
N GLY A 28 -7.71 -47.26 -34.66
CA GLY A 28 -8.16 -48.13 -33.56
C GLY A 28 -7.69 -47.67 -32.18
N SER A 29 -6.55 -46.98 -32.06
CA SER A 29 -6.15 -46.31 -30.81
C SER A 29 -6.96 -45.05 -30.54
N GLU A 30 -7.26 -44.24 -31.57
CA GLU A 30 -8.09 -43.04 -31.45
C GLU A 30 -9.53 -43.38 -31.05
N LEU A 31 -10.13 -44.43 -31.62
CA LEU A 31 -11.46 -44.92 -31.24
C LEU A 31 -11.51 -45.46 -29.79
N ARG A 32 -10.44 -46.10 -29.32
CA ARG A 32 -10.35 -46.60 -27.94
C ARG A 32 -10.12 -45.46 -26.94
N ALA A 33 -9.31 -44.46 -27.31
CA ALA A 33 -9.15 -43.24 -26.51
C ALA A 33 -10.48 -42.46 -26.44
N ALA A 34 -11.19 -42.32 -27.56
CA ALA A 34 -12.50 -41.66 -27.60
C ALA A 34 -13.57 -42.40 -26.76
N ARG A 35 -13.59 -43.75 -26.78
CA ARG A 35 -14.47 -44.54 -25.90
C ARG A 35 -14.06 -44.41 -24.42
N GLY A 36 -12.77 -44.45 -24.11
CA GLY A 36 -12.28 -44.25 -22.74
C GLY A 36 -12.67 -42.88 -22.19
N VAL A 37 -12.64 -41.83 -23.02
CA VAL A 37 -13.11 -40.48 -22.69
C VAL A 37 -14.64 -40.43 -22.54
N GLN A 38 -15.39 -41.16 -23.38
CA GLN A 38 -16.85 -41.27 -23.28
C GLN A 38 -17.32 -42.04 -22.03
N GLU A 39 -16.60 -43.09 -21.64
CA GLU A 39 -16.92 -43.92 -20.46
C GLU A 39 -16.50 -43.26 -19.15
N ALA A 40 -15.49 -42.39 -19.20
CA ALA A 40 -14.95 -41.69 -18.03
C ALA A 40 -15.78 -40.48 -17.57
N SER A 41 -16.62 -39.90 -18.44
CA SER A 41 -17.25 -38.61 -18.15
C SER A 41 -18.71 -38.69 -17.69
N ALA A 42 -19.01 -38.03 -16.57
CA ALA A 42 -20.32 -38.07 -15.92
C ALA A 42 -21.42 -37.26 -16.65
N ASP A 43 -21.05 -36.26 -17.45
CA ASP A 43 -21.96 -35.43 -18.25
C ASP A 43 -21.37 -35.16 -19.65
N ILE A 44 -21.63 -36.11 -20.57
CA ILE A 44 -21.07 -36.13 -21.93
C ILE A 44 -21.40 -34.83 -22.71
N PRO A 45 -22.63 -34.30 -22.73
CA PRO A 45 -22.93 -33.02 -23.38
C PRO A 45 -22.10 -31.83 -22.87
N ALA A 46 -21.93 -31.72 -21.55
CA ALA A 46 -21.14 -30.63 -20.95
C ALA A 46 -19.66 -30.76 -21.31
N SER A 47 -19.10 -31.96 -21.22
CA SER A 47 -17.70 -32.24 -21.56
C SER A 47 -17.39 -32.01 -23.03
N VAL A 48 -18.28 -32.43 -23.94
CA VAL A 48 -18.10 -32.19 -25.39
C VAL A 48 -18.14 -30.71 -25.73
N LYS A 49 -18.98 -29.92 -25.05
CA LYS A 49 -19.02 -28.47 -25.22
C LYS A 49 -17.73 -27.82 -24.74
N ALA A 50 -17.28 -28.14 -23.52
CA ALA A 50 -16.03 -27.63 -22.97
C ALA A 50 -14.80 -28.01 -23.82
N ILE A 51 -14.77 -29.22 -24.40
CA ILE A 51 -13.69 -29.67 -25.29
C ILE A 51 -13.68 -28.93 -26.64
N ARG A 52 -14.84 -28.49 -27.13
CA ARG A 52 -14.95 -27.71 -28.38
C ARG A 52 -14.63 -26.23 -28.21
N GLU A 53 -14.93 -25.68 -27.04
CA GLU A 53 -14.73 -24.26 -26.74
C GLU A 53 -13.33 -23.99 -26.14
N ARG A 54 -12.51 -25.02 -25.89
CA ARG A 54 -11.16 -24.87 -25.32
C ARG A 54 -10.15 -24.30 -26.35
N PRO A 55 -9.14 -23.53 -25.89
CA PRO A 55 -7.96 -23.24 -26.69
C PRO A 55 -7.25 -24.52 -27.13
N GLU A 56 -6.67 -24.55 -28.33
CA GLU A 56 -6.01 -25.76 -28.90
C GLU A 56 -4.94 -26.36 -27.97
N ASP A 57 -4.34 -25.52 -27.12
CA ASP A 57 -3.23 -25.87 -26.23
C ASP A 57 -3.66 -26.39 -24.83
N VAL A 58 -4.95 -26.34 -24.48
CA VAL A 58 -5.46 -26.80 -23.17
C VAL A 58 -5.94 -28.23 -23.29
N LEU A 59 -5.41 -29.18 -22.52
CA LEU A 59 -5.82 -30.60 -22.58
C LEU A 59 -7.30 -30.85 -22.14
N PRO A 60 -7.99 -31.88 -22.68
CA PRO A 60 -9.42 -32.11 -22.44
C PRO A 60 -9.86 -32.22 -20.97
N GLY A 61 -9.20 -33.04 -20.16
CA GLY A 61 -9.45 -33.25 -18.73
C GLY A 61 -9.15 -32.02 -17.88
N ARG A 62 -8.21 -31.17 -18.28
CA ARG A 62 -8.04 -29.82 -17.70
C ARG A 62 -9.19 -28.89 -18.06
N ALA A 63 -9.72 -28.97 -19.28
CA ALA A 63 -10.84 -28.14 -19.73
C ALA A 63 -12.19 -28.52 -19.10
N THR A 64 -12.38 -29.78 -18.71
CA THR A 64 -13.66 -30.28 -18.17
C THR A 64 -13.68 -30.43 -16.65
N GLU A 65 -12.55 -30.24 -15.96
CA GLU A 65 -12.38 -30.52 -14.52
C GLU A 65 -12.78 -31.95 -14.11
N ASP A 66 -12.78 -32.89 -15.06
CA ASP A 66 -13.24 -34.26 -14.83
C ASP A 66 -12.09 -35.10 -14.25
N PRO A 67 -12.21 -35.62 -13.01
CA PRO A 67 -11.12 -36.30 -12.33
C PRO A 67 -10.65 -37.57 -13.07
N ASN A 68 -11.53 -38.23 -13.84
CA ASN A 68 -11.17 -39.41 -14.60
C ASN A 68 -10.35 -39.04 -15.85
N LEU A 69 -10.71 -37.93 -16.51
CA LEU A 69 -9.95 -37.41 -17.65
C LEU A 69 -8.60 -36.85 -17.21
N GLN A 70 -8.54 -36.17 -16.07
CA GLN A 70 -7.29 -35.70 -15.47
C GLN A 70 -6.36 -36.85 -15.11
N ALA A 71 -6.88 -37.95 -14.56
CA ALA A 71 -6.09 -39.15 -14.26
C ALA A 71 -5.54 -39.82 -15.54
N LEU A 72 -6.34 -39.85 -16.60
CA LEU A 72 -5.91 -40.38 -17.90
C LEU A 72 -4.84 -39.49 -18.55
N GLU A 73 -5.00 -38.17 -18.47
CA GLU A 73 -4.00 -37.21 -18.92
C GLU A 73 -2.69 -37.35 -18.14
N ALA A 74 -2.74 -37.39 -16.82
CA ALA A 74 -1.56 -37.57 -15.98
C ALA A 74 -0.79 -38.83 -16.36
N ARG A 75 -1.50 -39.92 -16.70
CA ARG A 75 -0.88 -41.17 -17.17
C ARG A 75 -0.23 -41.00 -18.55
N VAL A 76 -0.93 -40.38 -19.50
CA VAL A 76 -0.39 -40.12 -20.85
C VAL A 76 0.85 -39.23 -20.80
N LEU A 77 0.86 -38.23 -19.93
CA LEU A 77 2.01 -37.33 -19.74
C LEU A 77 3.19 -38.03 -19.05
N ALA A 78 2.92 -38.97 -18.14
CA ALA A 78 3.96 -39.80 -17.52
C ALA A 78 4.59 -40.78 -18.52
N ASP A 79 3.79 -41.31 -19.44
CA ASP A 79 4.24 -42.25 -20.48
C ASP A 79 4.96 -41.54 -21.65
N ASP A 80 4.71 -40.25 -21.91
CA ASP A 80 5.41 -39.43 -22.91
C ASP A 80 5.95 -38.10 -22.33
N PRO A 81 7.20 -38.10 -21.80
CA PRO A 81 7.82 -36.89 -21.25
C PRO A 81 8.04 -35.75 -22.26
N LYS A 82 8.10 -36.04 -23.57
CA LYS A 82 8.25 -34.99 -24.60
C LYS A 82 6.93 -34.28 -24.84
N LEU A 83 5.82 -35.03 -24.83
CA LEU A 83 4.48 -34.45 -24.86
C LEU A 83 4.21 -33.62 -23.60
N GLY A 84 4.64 -34.11 -22.43
CA GLY A 84 4.64 -33.36 -21.16
C GLY A 84 5.25 -31.96 -21.29
N ARG A 85 6.49 -31.87 -21.78
CA ARG A 85 7.17 -30.58 -21.98
C ARG A 85 6.44 -29.65 -22.95
N ARG A 86 5.94 -30.17 -24.07
CA ARG A 86 5.20 -29.34 -25.04
C ARG A 86 3.90 -28.80 -24.46
N VAL A 87 3.21 -29.59 -23.65
CA VAL A 87 1.99 -29.16 -22.96
C VAL A 87 2.33 -28.10 -21.91
N GLU A 88 3.42 -28.27 -21.14
CA GLU A 88 3.88 -27.25 -20.19
C GLU A 88 4.27 -25.94 -20.89
N GLU A 89 5.11 -26.01 -21.93
CA GLU A 89 5.51 -24.85 -22.74
C GLU A 89 4.30 -24.16 -23.37
N GLY A 90 3.36 -24.92 -23.95
CA GLY A 90 2.11 -24.39 -24.51
C GLY A 90 1.22 -23.73 -23.45
N LEU A 91 1.17 -24.30 -22.24
CA LEU A 91 0.43 -23.73 -21.11
C LEU A 91 1.05 -22.42 -20.62
N GLU A 92 2.39 -22.34 -20.55
CA GLU A 92 3.09 -21.10 -20.19
C GLU A 92 2.87 -19.99 -21.22
N VAL A 93 2.89 -20.32 -22.52
CA VAL A 93 2.59 -19.38 -23.61
C VAL A 93 1.14 -18.92 -23.55
N ALA A 94 0.19 -19.84 -23.35
CA ALA A 94 -1.23 -19.52 -23.21
C ALA A 94 -1.51 -18.67 -21.97
N GLU A 95 -0.82 -18.95 -20.85
CA GLU A 95 -0.91 -18.17 -19.61
C GLU A 95 -0.36 -16.75 -19.82
N THR A 96 0.82 -16.63 -20.43
CA THR A 96 1.41 -15.33 -20.74
C THR A 96 0.51 -14.51 -21.66
N LYS A 97 -0.07 -15.15 -22.68
CA LYS A 97 -1.01 -14.51 -23.62
C LYS A 97 -2.31 -14.08 -22.93
N ALA A 98 -2.90 -14.95 -22.10
CA ALA A 98 -4.11 -14.61 -21.34
C ALA A 98 -3.85 -13.47 -20.34
N LEU A 99 -2.70 -13.45 -19.66
CA LEU A 99 -2.30 -12.35 -18.78
C LEU A 99 -2.07 -11.05 -19.57
N THR A 100 -1.49 -11.14 -20.77
CA THR A 100 -1.29 -9.98 -21.66
C THR A 100 -2.64 -9.43 -22.15
N GLU A 101 -3.55 -10.28 -22.64
CA GLU A 101 -4.89 -9.88 -23.09
C GLU A 101 -5.74 -9.31 -21.94
N LEU A 102 -5.60 -9.87 -20.73
CA LEU A 102 -6.21 -9.31 -19.52
C LEU A 102 -5.60 -7.95 -19.17
N ALA A 103 -4.28 -7.79 -19.26
CA ALA A 103 -3.59 -6.53 -19.02
C ALA A 103 -3.96 -5.46 -20.07
N GLU A 104 -4.12 -5.83 -21.33
CA GLU A 104 -4.58 -4.95 -22.40
C GLU A 104 -6.04 -4.52 -22.20
N SER A 105 -6.89 -5.43 -21.71
CA SER A 105 -8.32 -5.16 -21.52
C SER A 105 -8.64 -4.42 -20.22
N PHE A 106 -7.85 -4.61 -19.16
CA PHE A 106 -8.17 -4.12 -17.80
C PHE A 106 -7.04 -3.32 -17.15
N GLY A 107 -5.85 -3.26 -17.76
CA GLY A 107 -4.64 -2.67 -17.20
C GLY A 107 -3.74 -3.69 -16.50
N PRO A 108 -2.46 -3.36 -16.25
CA PRO A 108 -1.44 -4.29 -15.73
C PRO A 108 -1.63 -4.72 -14.26
N GLY A 109 -2.76 -4.38 -13.63
CA GLY A 109 -2.94 -4.50 -12.18
C GLY A 109 -2.07 -3.53 -11.38
N THR A 110 -2.13 -3.63 -10.06
CA THR A 110 -1.33 -2.77 -9.18
C THR A 110 0.08 -3.35 -9.00
N ASP A 111 1.11 -2.75 -9.62
CA ASP A 111 2.50 -3.09 -9.26
C ASP A 111 2.78 -2.66 -7.82
N LYS A 112 3.18 -3.61 -6.98
CA LYS A 112 3.51 -3.37 -5.56
C LYS A 112 4.55 -2.25 -5.43
N LYS A 113 5.60 -2.23 -6.26
CA LYS A 113 6.66 -1.22 -6.15
C LYS A 113 6.18 0.16 -6.57
N ALA A 114 5.43 0.25 -7.67
CA ALA A 114 4.78 1.50 -8.09
C ALA A 114 3.81 2.03 -7.01
N TRP A 115 3.01 1.16 -6.40
CA TRP A 115 2.12 1.55 -5.30
C TRP A 115 2.90 2.03 -4.07
N GLN A 116 3.99 1.35 -3.69
CA GLN A 116 4.84 1.79 -2.59
C GLN A 116 5.45 3.17 -2.86
N GLN A 117 5.93 3.39 -4.10
CA GLN A 117 6.45 4.67 -4.54
C GLN A 117 5.36 5.75 -4.47
N GLU A 118 4.14 5.48 -4.94
CA GLU A 118 3.01 6.40 -4.91
C GLU A 118 2.66 6.82 -3.47
N VAL A 119 2.65 5.87 -2.53
CA VAL A 119 2.45 6.16 -1.10
C VAL A 119 3.54 7.08 -0.54
N ILE A 120 4.80 6.86 -0.91
CA ILE A 120 5.93 7.68 -0.45
C ILE A 120 5.87 9.07 -1.11
N LEU A 121 5.62 9.14 -2.41
CA LEU A 121 5.45 10.39 -3.18
C LEU A 121 4.33 11.25 -2.63
N GLN A 122 3.21 10.65 -2.21
CA GLN A 122 2.11 11.38 -1.59
C GLN A 122 2.56 12.17 -0.35
N GLY A 123 3.50 11.61 0.42
CA GLY A 123 4.13 12.26 1.57
C GLY A 123 5.33 13.13 1.22
N THR A 124 5.79 13.18 -0.02
CA THR A 124 7.02 13.89 -0.44
C THR A 124 6.68 15.32 -0.90
N PRO A 125 7.59 16.30 -0.80
CA PRO A 125 7.41 17.62 -1.41
C PRO A 125 7.18 17.55 -2.94
N GLU A 126 6.40 18.47 -3.50
CA GLU A 126 5.89 18.37 -4.88
C GLU A 126 6.99 18.39 -5.97
N GLU A 127 8.12 19.04 -5.70
CA GLU A 127 9.23 19.14 -6.64
C GLU A 127 10.15 17.90 -6.64
N ALA A 128 9.97 16.99 -5.68
CA ALA A 128 10.89 15.87 -5.51
C ALA A 128 10.42 14.64 -6.28
N SER A 129 11.35 14.09 -7.06
CA SER A 129 11.19 12.81 -7.76
C SER A 129 11.89 11.71 -6.97
N ILE A 130 11.14 10.69 -6.58
CA ILE A 130 11.65 9.49 -5.90
C ILE A 130 11.78 8.37 -6.92
N LYS A 131 12.93 7.69 -7.00
CA LYS A 131 13.09 6.56 -7.93
C LYS A 131 12.39 5.31 -7.38
N ILE A 132 11.83 4.49 -8.27
CA ILE A 132 11.29 3.18 -7.86
C ILE A 132 12.47 2.32 -7.36
N GLY A 133 12.42 1.91 -6.09
CA GLY A 133 13.51 1.19 -5.43
C GLY A 133 13.02 0.37 -4.24
N GLN A 134 13.92 0.05 -3.31
CA GLN A 134 13.52 -0.53 -2.03
C GLN A 134 12.83 0.54 -1.15
N PRO A 135 11.86 0.17 -0.29
CA PRO A 135 11.17 1.13 0.57
C PRO A 135 12.10 2.03 1.39
N ASP A 136 13.19 1.49 1.93
CA ASP A 136 14.15 2.24 2.74
C ASP A 136 14.95 3.27 1.93
N GLU A 137 15.30 2.94 0.69
CA GLU A 137 15.96 3.86 -0.24
C GLU A 137 15.01 5.00 -0.61
N MET A 138 13.77 4.66 -0.98
CA MET A 138 12.72 5.63 -1.30
C MET A 138 12.42 6.56 -0.10
N LEU A 139 12.38 6.02 1.13
CA LEU A 139 12.22 6.82 2.34
C LEU A 139 13.40 7.75 2.59
N THR A 140 14.62 7.30 2.32
CA THR A 140 15.84 8.11 2.48
C THR A 140 15.86 9.27 1.48
N GLU A 141 15.52 9.00 0.21
CA GLU A 141 15.36 10.04 -0.82
C GLU A 141 14.27 11.04 -0.44
N ALA A 142 13.10 10.56 0.01
CA ALA A 142 11.99 11.42 0.44
C ALA A 142 12.36 12.26 1.67
N ALA A 143 13.08 11.69 2.63
CA ALA A 143 13.58 12.41 3.80
C ALA A 143 14.54 13.54 3.40
N ALA A 144 15.45 13.28 2.46
CA ALA A 144 16.41 14.27 1.97
C ALA A 144 15.72 15.44 1.25
N ALA A 145 14.62 15.18 0.53
CA ALA A 145 13.86 16.21 -0.19
C ALA A 145 13.28 17.30 0.73
N PHE A 146 12.92 16.96 1.97
CA PHE A 146 12.42 17.94 2.93
C PHE A 146 13.42 19.03 3.29
N GLY A 147 14.73 18.71 3.26
CA GLY A 147 15.77 19.70 3.51
C GLY A 147 15.72 20.85 2.50
N THR A 148 15.42 20.56 1.23
CA THR A 148 15.23 21.60 0.21
C THR A 148 13.89 22.30 0.38
N ALA A 149 12.81 21.58 0.68
CA ALA A 149 11.47 22.16 0.82
C ALA A 149 11.32 23.14 2.00
N TYR A 150 12.13 22.99 3.06
CA TYR A 150 12.12 23.96 4.17
C TYR A 150 12.92 25.23 3.88
N LYS A 151 13.77 25.27 2.84
CA LYS A 151 14.58 26.46 2.50
C LYS A 151 13.76 27.71 2.23
N GLU A 152 12.54 27.56 1.73
CA GLU A 152 11.61 28.69 1.50
C GLU A 152 11.20 29.42 2.79
N ALA A 153 11.38 28.78 3.95
CA ALA A 153 11.12 29.35 5.26
C ALA A 153 12.41 29.71 6.04
N GLU A 154 13.58 29.54 5.44
CA GLU A 154 14.89 29.80 6.04
C GLU A 154 15.39 31.23 5.73
N GLY A 155 16.34 31.72 6.55
CA GLY A 155 17.03 33.00 6.32
C GLY A 155 16.22 34.26 6.65
N PHE A 156 15.07 34.13 7.33
CA PHE A 156 14.30 35.28 7.79
C PHE A 156 14.68 35.66 9.22
N PRO A 157 14.84 36.95 9.52
CA PRO A 157 15.11 37.40 10.88
C PRO A 157 13.88 37.20 11.78
N ILE A 158 14.08 36.55 12.92
CA ILE A 158 13.07 36.28 13.93
C ILE A 158 13.47 36.94 15.24
N MET A 159 12.61 37.81 15.76
CA MET A 159 12.78 38.45 17.06
C MET A 159 12.48 37.43 18.17
N MET A 160 13.42 37.23 19.07
CA MET A 160 13.27 36.34 20.24
C MET A 160 12.39 36.94 21.33
N THR A 161 12.11 38.24 21.27
CA THR A 161 11.20 38.95 22.16
C THR A 161 10.26 39.78 21.33
N ARG A 162 8.94 39.61 21.50
CA ARG A 162 7.95 40.38 20.77
C ARG A 162 6.73 40.67 21.64
N THR A 163 6.13 41.84 21.45
CA THR A 163 4.77 42.11 21.95
C THR A 163 3.78 41.41 21.03
N PRO A 164 3.07 40.35 21.47
CA PRO A 164 2.13 39.65 20.61
C PRO A 164 1.03 40.61 20.13
N ALA A 165 0.83 40.67 18.82
CA ALA A 165 -0.25 41.45 18.23
C ALA A 165 -1.59 40.79 18.58
N GLY A 166 -2.46 41.49 19.31
CA GLY A 166 -3.85 41.07 19.53
C GLY A 166 -4.16 40.34 20.84
N GLU A 167 -3.18 40.01 21.69
CA GLU A 167 -3.44 39.31 22.97
C GLU A 167 -3.69 40.24 24.17
N GLY A 168 -3.77 41.56 23.97
CA GLY A 168 -3.96 42.53 25.06
C GLY A 168 -2.80 42.59 26.08
N LEU A 169 -1.73 41.83 25.83
CA LEU A 169 -0.52 41.85 26.63
C LEU A 169 0.23 43.16 26.38
N GLN A 170 0.25 44.01 27.40
CA GLN A 170 0.95 45.30 27.36
C GLN A 170 2.48 45.16 27.41
N ARG A 171 3.02 43.94 27.65
CA ARG A 171 4.46 43.69 27.73
C ARG A 171 4.95 42.74 26.64
N PRO A 172 6.17 42.97 26.10
CA PRO A 172 6.85 42.00 25.26
C PRO A 172 6.99 40.66 26.00
N VAL A 173 6.76 39.55 25.30
CA VAL A 173 6.94 38.19 25.82
C VAL A 173 8.02 37.51 24.98
N SER A 174 9.03 36.96 25.65
CA SER A 174 10.10 36.23 24.97
C SER A 174 9.64 34.84 24.51
N VAL A 175 10.29 34.31 23.47
CA VAL A 175 10.09 32.92 23.02
C VAL A 175 10.39 31.95 24.16
N ALA A 176 11.40 32.23 24.98
CA ALA A 176 11.71 31.46 26.18
C ALA A 176 10.55 31.46 27.18
N GLU A 177 9.94 32.61 27.46
CA GLU A 177 8.78 32.70 28.37
C GLU A 177 7.55 31.96 27.82
N GLN A 178 7.28 32.06 26.51
CA GLN A 178 6.19 31.31 25.87
C GLN A 178 6.40 29.79 25.96
N ILE A 179 7.65 29.34 25.78
CA ILE A 179 8.00 27.92 25.91
C ILE A 179 7.89 27.45 27.36
N THR A 180 8.36 28.23 28.33
CA THR A 180 8.19 27.89 29.76
C THR A 180 6.72 27.73 30.10
N ARG A 181 5.85 28.67 29.70
CA ARG A 181 4.39 28.55 29.91
C ARG A 181 3.79 27.30 29.27
N ALA A 182 4.30 26.87 28.11
CA ALA A 182 3.82 25.68 27.42
C ALA A 182 4.31 24.36 28.06
N ILE A 183 5.41 24.41 28.82
CA ILE A 183 5.92 23.29 29.63
C ILE A 183 5.18 23.22 30.98
N ASP A 184 4.86 24.36 31.56
CA ASP A 184 4.13 24.50 32.83
C ASP A 184 2.60 24.41 32.65
N ASP A 185 2.14 23.87 31.52
CA ASP A 185 0.73 23.73 31.19
C ASP A 185 0.03 22.74 32.13
N VAL A 186 -0.92 23.25 32.92
CA VAL A 186 -1.65 22.50 33.95
C VAL A 186 -2.54 21.40 33.35
N ASP A 187 -2.93 21.55 32.08
CA ASP A 187 -3.75 20.56 31.39
C ASP A 187 -2.96 19.29 31.04
N VAL A 188 -1.63 19.35 31.06
CA VAL A 188 -0.76 18.18 30.88
C VAL A 188 -0.40 17.61 32.25
N LEU A 189 -1.10 16.56 32.66
CA LEU A 189 -0.82 15.81 33.89
C LEU A 189 0.60 15.20 33.82
N THR A 190 1.60 15.92 34.31
CA THR A 190 3.01 15.51 34.35
C THR A 190 3.62 15.77 35.71
N THR A 191 4.73 15.10 36.02
CA THR A 191 5.47 15.36 37.26
C THR A 191 6.43 16.57 37.12
N PRO A 192 6.72 17.30 38.22
CA PRO A 192 7.69 18.40 38.19
C PRO A 192 9.09 18.00 37.70
N GLU A 193 9.49 16.75 37.92
CA GLU A 193 10.77 16.22 37.46
C GLU A 193 10.83 16.13 35.93
N ILE A 194 9.73 15.74 35.28
CA ILE A 194 9.63 15.66 33.82
C ILE A 194 9.60 17.08 33.23
N GLN A 195 8.82 17.98 33.81
CA GLN A 195 8.79 19.40 33.42
C GLN A 195 10.19 20.03 33.48
N THR A 196 10.89 19.87 34.61
CA THR A 196 12.25 20.39 34.81
C THR A 196 13.23 19.81 33.80
N ARG A 197 13.12 18.52 33.48
CA ARG A 197 13.98 17.83 32.50
C ARG A 197 13.77 18.40 31.08
N VAL A 198 12.52 18.61 30.67
CA VAL A 198 12.19 19.22 29.38
C VAL A 198 12.65 20.67 29.35
N ALA A 199 12.32 21.47 30.37
CA ALA A 199 12.70 22.86 30.49
C ALA A 199 14.22 23.05 30.36
N LYS A 200 15.01 22.30 31.15
CA LYS A 200 16.48 22.37 31.09
C LYS A 200 17.03 22.03 29.70
N ARG A 201 16.46 21.02 29.03
CA ARG A 201 16.89 20.63 27.68
C ARG A 201 16.60 21.73 26.66
N ILE A 202 15.40 22.31 26.69
CA ILE A 202 15.00 23.35 25.74
C ILE A 202 15.73 24.66 26.02
N GLN A 203 15.81 25.08 27.29
CA GLN A 203 16.52 26.29 27.70
C GLN A 203 17.99 26.25 27.30
N GLY A 204 18.67 25.11 27.48
CA GLY A 204 20.06 24.95 27.03
C GLY A 204 20.27 25.11 25.52
N ARG A 205 19.23 24.88 24.70
CA ARG A 205 19.26 25.17 23.26
C ARG A 205 18.90 26.62 22.96
N LEU A 206 17.85 27.16 23.59
CA LEU A 206 17.45 28.56 23.44
C LEU A 206 18.57 29.53 23.82
N THR A 207 19.24 29.31 24.95
CA THR A 207 20.38 30.14 25.35
C THR A 207 21.55 30.07 24.37
N LYS A 208 21.71 28.97 23.62
CA LYS A 208 22.71 28.90 22.55
C LYS A 208 22.28 29.73 21.34
N LEU A 209 21.00 29.68 20.97
CA LEU A 209 20.43 30.52 19.91
C LEU A 209 20.53 32.01 20.27
N GLU A 210 20.14 32.39 21.47
CA GLU A 210 20.22 33.79 21.93
C GLU A 210 21.67 34.32 21.92
N LYS A 211 22.65 33.47 22.17
CA LYS A 211 24.08 33.84 22.12
C LYS A 211 24.65 33.93 20.70
N SER A 212 24.04 33.23 19.75
CA SER A 212 24.45 33.25 18.33
C SER A 212 23.69 34.32 17.53
N GLY A 213 22.51 34.73 18.01
CA GLY A 213 21.71 35.79 17.43
C GLY A 213 22.39 37.16 17.44
N GLU A 214 22.03 37.97 16.46
CA GLU A 214 22.47 39.35 16.37
C GLU A 214 21.69 40.20 17.38
N THR A 215 22.39 41.11 18.05
CA THR A 215 21.77 42.05 18.98
C THR A 215 21.42 43.33 18.23
N VAL A 216 20.12 43.61 18.07
CA VAL A 216 19.60 44.78 17.36
C VAL A 216 18.96 45.73 18.35
N THR A 217 19.33 47.01 18.29
CA THR A 217 18.69 48.06 19.10
C THR A 217 17.47 48.59 18.36
N THR A 218 16.28 48.35 18.91
CA THR A 218 15.00 48.88 18.46
C THR A 218 14.59 50.08 19.30
N ALA A 219 13.54 50.80 18.90
CA ALA A 219 12.98 51.89 19.72
C ALA A 219 12.42 51.41 21.07
N GLN A 220 12.19 50.09 21.20
CA GLN A 220 11.62 49.42 22.35
C GLN A 220 12.68 48.78 23.26
N GLY A 221 13.96 48.78 22.85
CA GLY A 221 15.08 48.27 23.64
C GLY A 221 16.06 47.47 22.79
N THR A 222 16.86 46.64 23.46
CA THR A 222 17.80 45.74 22.80
C THR A 222 17.13 44.39 22.60
N GLU A 223 17.00 43.95 21.36
CA GLU A 223 16.38 42.69 20.97
C GLU A 223 17.41 41.74 20.36
N THR A 224 17.27 40.44 20.65
CA THR A 224 18.05 39.40 20.00
C THR A 224 17.27 38.89 18.79
N VAL A 225 17.89 38.97 17.63
CA VAL A 225 17.37 38.47 16.35
C VAL A 225 18.12 37.20 16.00
N VAL A 226 17.38 36.11 15.80
CA VAL A 226 17.90 34.83 15.33
C VAL A 226 17.38 34.58 13.92
N GLN A 227 18.08 33.76 13.15
CA GLN A 227 17.62 33.40 11.82
C GLN A 227 16.57 32.28 11.91
N SER A 228 15.62 32.24 10.97
CA SER A 228 14.50 31.28 11.01
C SER A 228 14.94 29.82 10.84
N ASP A 229 16.06 29.58 10.16
CA ASP A 229 16.75 28.29 10.03
C ASP A 229 17.12 27.69 11.39
N GLU A 230 17.61 28.51 12.33
CA GLU A 230 17.98 28.07 13.66
C GLU A 230 16.78 27.58 14.47
N LEU A 231 15.66 28.29 14.39
CA LEU A 231 14.40 27.90 15.04
C LEU A 231 13.75 26.69 14.35
N LEU A 232 13.83 26.60 13.02
CA LEU A 232 13.40 25.43 12.26
C LEU A 232 14.21 24.18 12.65
N SER A 233 15.53 24.33 12.82
CA SER A 233 16.42 23.28 13.30
C SER A 233 16.08 22.83 14.73
N LEU A 234 15.82 23.79 15.63
CA LEU A 234 15.34 23.49 16.99
C LEU A 234 14.02 22.71 16.95
N ARG A 235 13.04 23.19 16.16
CA ARG A 235 11.74 22.55 15.98
C ARG A 235 11.87 21.14 15.43
N SER A 236 12.71 20.92 14.42
CA SER A 236 13.00 19.61 13.84
C SER A 236 13.62 18.64 14.85
N ALA A 237 14.57 19.11 15.66
CA ALA A 237 15.19 18.29 16.69
C ALA A 237 14.19 17.89 17.80
N ILE A 238 13.29 18.80 18.18
CA ILE A 238 12.20 18.52 19.13
C ILE A 238 11.26 17.47 18.55
N ARG A 239 10.84 17.62 17.29
CA ARG A 239 9.97 16.69 16.58
C ARG A 239 10.57 15.29 16.48
N THR A 240 11.88 15.21 16.21
CA THR A 240 12.64 13.95 16.18
C THR A 240 12.66 13.29 17.55
N LYS A 241 13.00 14.03 18.62
CA LYS A 241 13.02 13.49 19.98
C LYS A 241 11.64 13.07 20.45
N ARG A 242 10.61 13.88 20.21
CA ARG A 242 9.20 13.54 20.47
C ARG A 242 8.81 12.24 19.78
N SER A 243 9.12 12.11 18.49
CA SER A 243 8.81 10.89 17.72
C SER A 243 9.51 9.65 18.30
N ALA A 244 10.75 9.78 18.78
CA ALA A 244 11.46 8.69 19.44
C ALA A 244 10.81 8.29 20.77
N LEU A 245 10.38 9.27 21.58
CA LEU A 245 9.69 9.03 22.84
C LEU A 245 8.32 8.37 22.63
N GLU A 246 7.53 8.85 21.65
CA GLU A 246 6.23 8.27 21.27
C GLU A 246 6.34 6.78 20.90
N LYS A 247 7.46 6.34 20.30
CA LYS A 247 7.70 4.91 19.98
C LYS A 247 7.81 4.05 21.24
N THR A 248 8.29 4.61 22.35
CA THR A 248 8.54 3.91 23.63
C THR A 248 7.52 4.25 24.72
N ALA A 249 6.52 5.07 24.41
CA ALA A 249 5.52 5.57 25.37
C ALA A 249 4.67 4.46 25.99
N ALA A 250 4.45 3.35 25.28
CA ALA A 250 3.72 2.19 25.81
C ALA A 250 4.49 1.45 26.91
N LEU A 251 5.81 1.64 27.00
CA LEU A 251 6.69 0.97 27.96
C LEU A 251 7.01 1.86 29.17
N ASN A 252 6.82 3.17 29.06
CA ASN A 252 7.14 4.14 30.11
C ASN A 252 6.22 5.37 29.98
N SER A 253 5.39 5.60 31.00
CA SER A 253 4.48 6.75 31.08
C SER A 253 5.23 8.08 31.02
N ASP A 254 6.43 8.17 31.61
CA ASP A 254 7.26 9.37 31.57
C ASP A 254 7.58 9.78 30.12
N ASN A 255 7.77 8.81 29.22
CA ASN A 255 8.06 9.10 27.82
C ASN A 255 6.83 9.65 27.09
N ALA A 256 5.62 9.23 27.48
CA ALA A 256 4.37 9.76 26.94
C ALA A 256 4.18 11.22 27.37
N GLU A 257 4.41 11.50 28.65
CA GLU A 257 4.35 12.85 29.24
C GLU A 257 5.41 13.79 28.65
N GLU A 258 6.67 13.34 28.57
CA GLU A 258 7.78 14.09 27.96
C GLU A 258 7.48 14.39 26.47
N ALA A 259 6.91 13.43 25.73
CA ALA A 259 6.51 13.63 24.34
C ALA A 259 5.39 14.67 24.19
N GLN A 260 4.45 14.71 25.14
CA GLN A 260 3.36 15.68 25.13
C GLN A 260 3.85 17.10 25.42
N LEU A 261 4.73 17.28 26.41
CA LEU A 261 5.34 18.60 26.67
C LEU A 261 6.15 19.10 25.46
N LEU A 262 6.94 18.22 24.83
CA LEU A 262 7.67 18.57 23.60
C LEU A 262 6.74 18.95 22.44
N ARG A 263 5.52 18.40 22.38
CA ARG A 263 4.51 18.80 21.39
C ARG A 263 4.03 20.23 21.62
N ASN A 264 3.78 20.61 22.87
CA ASN A 264 3.39 21.97 23.22
C ASN A 264 4.50 22.96 22.84
N VAL A 265 5.77 22.62 23.10
CA VAL A 265 6.92 23.43 22.67
C VAL A 265 7.01 23.54 21.15
N GLU A 266 6.83 22.43 20.40
CA GLU A 266 6.79 22.42 18.92
C GLU A 266 5.71 23.37 18.38
N GLN A 267 4.54 23.41 19.02
CA GLN A 267 3.43 24.32 18.65
C GLN A 267 3.76 25.79 18.93
N VAL A 268 4.41 26.10 20.06
CA VAL A 268 4.89 27.48 20.34
C VAL A 268 5.89 27.92 19.28
N LEU A 269 6.90 27.11 18.99
CA LEU A 269 7.90 27.43 17.96
C LEU A 269 7.26 27.63 16.58
N THR A 270 6.27 26.80 16.24
CA THR A 270 5.52 26.96 14.99
C THR A 270 4.75 28.28 14.96
N ARG A 271 4.04 28.65 16.05
CA ARG A 271 3.34 29.94 16.13
C ARG A 271 4.29 31.13 16.05
N VAL A 272 5.46 31.05 16.68
CA VAL A 272 6.49 32.09 16.63
C VAL A 272 6.99 32.28 15.19
N LEU A 273 7.31 31.18 14.49
CA LEU A 273 7.72 31.21 13.09
C LEU A 273 6.60 31.79 12.21
N GLU A 274 5.39 31.24 12.29
CA GLU A 274 4.27 31.68 11.45
C GLU A 274 3.86 33.14 11.70
N GLY A 275 4.07 33.65 12.92
CA GLY A 275 3.76 35.04 13.26
C GLY A 275 4.78 36.05 12.75
N GLN A 276 5.97 35.62 12.33
CA GLN A 276 7.09 36.49 11.95
C GLN A 276 7.59 36.26 10.53
N LEU A 277 7.32 35.10 9.93
CA LEU A 277 7.64 34.82 8.54
C LEU A 277 6.72 35.59 7.57
N PRO A 278 7.20 35.92 6.36
CA PRO A 278 6.36 36.43 5.30
C PRO A 278 5.23 35.46 4.92
N PRO A 279 4.06 35.95 4.45
CA PRO A 279 2.91 35.10 4.12
C PRO A 279 3.22 33.93 3.18
N ASP A 280 4.09 34.15 2.18
CA ASP A 280 4.49 33.12 1.22
C ASP A 280 5.32 32.03 1.90
N ALA A 281 6.29 32.41 2.74
CA ALA A 281 7.10 31.48 3.53
C ALA A 281 6.25 30.68 4.53
N VAL A 282 5.23 31.30 5.13
CA VAL A 282 4.27 30.59 6.00
C VAL A 282 3.46 29.56 5.22
N THR A 283 3.02 29.92 4.01
CA THR A 283 2.27 29.02 3.13
C THR A 283 3.12 27.81 2.75
N ALA A 284 4.36 28.05 2.31
CA ALA A 284 5.34 27.01 2.02
C ALA A 284 5.61 26.11 3.23
N LEU A 285 5.87 26.72 4.40
CA LEU A 285 6.13 26.00 5.65
C LEU A 285 4.99 25.05 6.01
N ARG A 286 3.74 25.53 5.94
CA ARG A 286 2.54 24.73 6.23
C ARG A 286 2.34 23.60 5.23
N ALA A 287 2.54 23.86 3.94
CA ALA A 287 2.45 22.84 2.90
C ALA A 287 3.48 21.73 3.14
N THR A 288 4.73 22.11 3.41
CA THR A 288 5.82 21.18 3.75
C THR A 288 5.52 20.39 5.02
N ASP A 289 4.98 21.02 6.07
CA ASP A 289 4.61 20.32 7.31
C ASP A 289 3.47 19.31 7.14
N VAL A 290 2.49 19.59 6.25
CA VAL A 290 1.43 18.63 5.89
C VAL A 290 2.03 17.41 5.19
N ARG A 291 2.90 17.63 4.19
CA ARG A 291 3.60 16.53 3.49
C ARG A 291 4.47 15.73 4.44
N TYR A 292 5.24 16.40 5.30
CA TYR A 292 6.07 15.74 6.30
C TYR A 292 5.25 14.86 7.24
N SER A 293 4.07 15.32 7.68
CA SER A 293 3.19 14.48 8.50
C SER A 293 2.72 13.24 7.77
N GLN A 294 2.45 13.32 6.46
CA GLN A 294 2.09 12.19 5.61
C GLN A 294 3.28 11.24 5.43
N PHE A 295 4.47 11.77 5.16
CA PHE A 295 5.72 11.01 5.10
C PHE A 295 5.96 10.20 6.39
N LYS A 296 5.81 10.82 7.58
CA LYS A 296 5.97 10.10 8.86
C LYS A 296 4.94 8.99 9.08
N ILE A 297 3.77 9.06 8.45
CA ILE A 297 2.79 7.96 8.45
C ILE A 297 3.31 6.79 7.60
N ALA A 298 3.81 7.06 6.39
CA ALA A 298 4.40 6.06 5.51
C ALA A 298 5.65 5.41 6.13
N GLU A 299 6.58 6.21 6.63
CA GLU A 299 7.77 5.75 7.34
C GLU A 299 7.41 4.93 8.59
N GLY A 300 6.37 5.35 9.32
CA GLY A 300 5.85 4.62 10.47
C GLY A 300 5.22 3.28 10.09
N ALA A 301 4.64 3.16 8.90
CA ALA A 301 4.10 1.91 8.38
C ALA A 301 5.21 0.93 7.99
N ILE A 302 6.27 1.42 7.33
CA ILE A 302 7.45 0.64 6.96
C ILE A 302 8.18 0.11 8.19
N ASN A 303 8.51 0.99 9.14
CA ASN A 303 9.26 0.63 10.35
C ASN A 303 8.53 -0.36 11.27
N LYS A 304 7.20 -0.49 11.14
CA LYS A 304 6.39 -1.46 11.91
C LYS A 304 6.21 -2.78 11.18
N SER A 305 6.65 -2.86 9.93
CA SER A 305 6.62 -4.07 9.14
C SER A 305 7.76 -4.99 9.57
N PRO A 306 7.49 -6.26 9.93
CA PRO A 306 8.54 -7.22 10.27
C PRO A 306 9.55 -7.44 9.13
N THR A 307 9.12 -7.24 7.88
CA THR A 307 9.94 -7.44 6.68
C THR A 307 10.55 -6.15 6.15
N GLY A 308 10.27 -4.99 6.76
CA GLY A 308 10.64 -3.67 6.20
C GLY A 308 9.79 -3.26 4.98
N ASP A 309 8.87 -4.11 4.52
CA ASP A 309 8.01 -3.75 3.39
C ASP A 309 6.86 -2.82 3.81
N LEU A 310 6.60 -1.81 2.99
CA LEU A 310 5.35 -1.08 3.04
C LEU A 310 4.22 -2.01 2.54
N THR A 311 3.22 -2.24 3.40
CA THR A 311 2.00 -2.98 3.04
C THR A 311 0.77 -2.12 3.32
N PRO A 312 -0.35 -2.34 2.62
CA PRO A 312 -1.59 -1.57 2.84
C PRO A 312 -2.11 -1.74 4.27
N GLU A 313 -1.94 -2.92 4.84
CA GLU A 313 -2.34 -3.25 6.22
C GLU A 313 -1.54 -2.42 7.24
N ASN A 314 -0.22 -2.31 7.05
CA ASN A 314 0.63 -1.50 7.92
C ASN A 314 0.38 0.00 7.73
N LEU A 315 0.13 0.45 6.49
CA LEU A 315 -0.25 1.84 6.19
C LEU A 315 -1.57 2.21 6.88
N ARG A 316 -2.58 1.34 6.81
CA ARG A 316 -3.86 1.52 7.49
C ARG A 316 -3.71 1.54 9.02
N LYS A 317 -2.86 0.68 9.59
CA LYS A 317 -2.54 0.69 11.04
C LYS A 317 -1.86 2.00 11.44
N ALA A 318 -0.91 2.49 10.65
CA ALA A 318 -0.23 3.76 10.90
C ALA A 318 -1.20 4.95 10.82
N LEU A 319 -2.10 4.97 9.82
CA LEU A 319 -3.17 5.96 9.71
C LEU A 319 -4.09 5.95 10.92
N LYS A 320 -4.53 4.77 11.38
CA LYS A 320 -5.39 4.64 12.56
C LYS A 320 -4.75 5.22 13.83
N GLN A 321 -3.43 5.18 13.93
CA GLN A 321 -2.69 5.70 15.09
C GLN A 321 -2.45 7.21 15.02
N LYS A 322 -2.42 7.80 13.83
CA LYS A 322 -2.13 9.23 13.63
C LYS A 322 -3.37 10.08 13.37
N VAL A 323 -4.43 9.51 12.81
CA VAL A 323 -5.71 10.18 12.57
C VAL A 323 -6.66 9.91 13.73
N SER A 324 -7.48 10.90 14.11
CA SER A 324 -8.50 10.73 15.15
C SER A 324 -9.43 9.55 14.84
N PRO A 325 -9.90 8.78 15.84
CA PRO A 325 -10.78 7.63 15.62
C PRO A 325 -12.04 7.94 14.80
N GLY A 326 -12.68 9.10 15.04
CA GLY A 326 -13.88 9.52 14.32
C GLY A 326 -13.63 9.78 12.83
N ARG A 327 -12.57 10.51 12.49
CA ARG A 327 -12.18 10.74 11.08
C ARG A 327 -11.80 9.44 10.38
N PHE A 328 -11.05 8.57 11.06
CA PHE A 328 -10.66 7.26 10.52
C PHE A 328 -11.90 6.40 10.23
N ALA A 329 -12.87 6.35 11.16
CA ALA A 329 -14.10 5.59 11.00
C ALA A 329 -14.97 6.08 9.83
N ARG A 330 -14.98 7.39 9.56
CA ARG A 330 -15.66 7.99 8.41
C ARG A 330 -14.91 7.84 7.08
N GLY A 331 -13.67 7.34 7.10
CA GLY A 331 -12.82 7.25 5.91
C GLY A 331 -12.20 8.60 5.49
N GLU A 332 -12.18 9.59 6.38
CA GLU A 332 -11.61 10.94 6.14
C GLU A 332 -10.09 10.96 6.39
N THR A 333 -9.40 9.95 5.84
CA THR A 333 -7.96 9.72 5.99
C THR A 333 -7.12 10.31 4.84
N GLY A 334 -7.77 10.96 3.87
CA GLY A 334 -7.12 11.60 2.72
C GLY A 334 -6.55 10.59 1.71
N GLU A 335 -5.60 11.04 0.90
CA GLU A 335 -4.98 10.25 -0.18
C GLU A 335 -4.32 8.97 0.32
N LEU A 336 -3.52 9.04 1.39
CA LEU A 336 -2.89 7.87 1.99
C LEU A 336 -3.93 6.81 2.42
N GLY A 337 -5.11 7.26 2.85
CA GLY A 337 -6.23 6.39 3.13
C GLY A 337 -6.74 5.65 1.92
N ARG A 338 -6.90 6.35 0.80
CA ARG A 338 -7.31 5.77 -0.48
C ARG A 338 -6.27 4.77 -0.99
N LEU A 339 -4.99 5.15 -0.94
CA LEU A 339 -3.88 4.26 -1.31
C LEU A 339 -3.82 3.00 -0.45
N ALA A 340 -4.11 3.10 0.86
CA ALA A 340 -4.20 1.93 1.73
C ALA A 340 -5.38 1.00 1.38
N GLU A 341 -6.45 1.49 0.76
CA GLU A 341 -7.56 0.66 0.29
C GLU A 341 -7.30 0.08 -1.10
N THR A 342 -6.70 0.83 -2.02
CA THR A 342 -6.38 0.36 -3.38
C THR A 342 -5.27 -0.67 -3.39
N GLY A 343 -4.25 -0.53 -2.54
CA GLY A 343 -3.14 -1.48 -2.48
C GLY A 343 -3.50 -2.86 -1.89
N ARG A 344 -4.73 -3.05 -1.38
CA ARG A 344 -5.13 -4.31 -0.76
C ARG A 344 -5.06 -5.46 -1.74
N ASP A 345 -4.55 -6.58 -1.24
CA ASP A 345 -4.56 -7.84 -1.97
C ASP A 345 -6.01 -8.33 -2.16
N VAL A 346 -6.57 -8.03 -3.34
CA VAL A 346 -7.94 -8.39 -3.72
C VAL A 346 -8.11 -9.91 -3.80
N ALA A 347 -7.01 -10.66 -4.00
CA ALA A 347 -7.03 -12.12 -4.05
C ALA A 347 -7.55 -12.75 -2.75
N LYS A 348 -7.27 -12.13 -1.59
CA LYS A 348 -7.77 -12.58 -0.28
C LYS A 348 -9.30 -12.50 -0.15
N PHE A 349 -9.95 -11.74 -1.01
CA PHE A 349 -11.40 -11.53 -1.01
C PHE A 349 -12.13 -12.31 -2.11
N LEU A 350 -11.42 -13.16 -2.86
CA LEU A 350 -12.05 -14.06 -3.83
C LEU A 350 -13.09 -14.94 -3.13
N GLY A 351 -14.31 -14.95 -3.67
CA GLY A 351 -15.46 -15.65 -3.09
C GLY A 351 -16.23 -14.87 -2.02
N LYS A 352 -15.84 -13.62 -1.72
CA LYS A 352 -16.52 -12.74 -0.74
C LYS A 352 -17.00 -11.43 -1.36
N PRO A 353 -18.08 -11.45 -2.17
CA PRO A 353 -18.52 -10.28 -2.93
C PRO A 353 -18.91 -9.10 -2.05
N GLU A 354 -19.45 -9.34 -0.85
CA GLU A 354 -19.84 -8.28 0.07
C GLU A 354 -18.63 -7.54 0.67
N GLU A 355 -17.50 -8.22 0.91
CA GLU A 355 -16.27 -7.58 1.36
C GLU A 355 -15.67 -6.70 0.25
N ILE A 356 -15.71 -7.16 -1.01
CA ILE A 356 -15.24 -6.38 -2.18
C ILE A 356 -16.11 -5.13 -2.37
N LYS A 357 -17.45 -5.24 -2.27
CA LYS A 357 -18.36 -4.08 -2.33
C LYS A 357 -18.04 -3.05 -1.25
N LYS A 358 -17.73 -3.51 -0.03
CA LYS A 358 -17.38 -2.63 1.09
C LYS A 358 -16.08 -1.86 0.83
N ILE A 359 -15.07 -2.52 0.27
CA ILE A 359 -13.76 -1.92 -0.04
C ILE A 359 -13.88 -0.91 -1.19
N THR A 360 -14.64 -1.27 -2.23
CA THR A 360 -14.77 -0.45 -3.45
C THR A 360 -15.79 0.70 -3.34
N ARG A 361 -16.57 0.77 -2.26
CA ARG A 361 -17.66 1.76 -2.10
C ARG A 361 -17.20 3.20 -2.30
N ASN A 362 -16.02 3.55 -1.79
CA ASN A 362 -15.48 4.91 -1.80
C ASN A 362 -14.37 5.12 -2.85
N MET A 363 -14.21 4.18 -3.79
CA MET A 363 -13.20 4.27 -4.85
C MET A 363 -13.72 5.04 -6.06
N THR A 364 -12.81 5.74 -6.75
CA THR A 364 -13.10 6.38 -8.04
C THR A 364 -13.36 5.32 -9.13
N PRO A 365 -13.97 5.69 -10.27
CA PRO A 365 -14.17 4.77 -11.39
C PRO A 365 -12.87 4.09 -11.85
N GLU A 366 -11.78 4.84 -11.91
CA GLU A 366 -10.45 4.36 -12.33
C GLU A 366 -9.91 3.34 -11.33
N GLN A 367 -9.99 3.63 -10.03
CA GLN A 367 -9.58 2.71 -8.96
C GLN A 367 -10.41 1.42 -8.97
N LYS A 368 -11.72 1.51 -9.25
CA LYS A 368 -12.58 0.33 -9.42
C LYS A 368 -12.17 -0.51 -10.62
N GLN A 369 -11.64 0.10 -11.68
CA GLN A 369 -11.11 -0.61 -12.83
C GLN A 369 -9.83 -1.37 -12.46
N THR A 370 -8.92 -0.75 -11.71
CA THR A 370 -7.72 -1.42 -11.19
C THR A 370 -8.07 -2.62 -10.30
N VAL A 371 -9.01 -2.45 -9.36
CA VAL A 371 -9.46 -3.56 -8.50
C VAL A 371 -10.11 -4.68 -9.31
N LYS A 372 -10.83 -4.37 -10.40
CA LYS A 372 -11.37 -5.39 -11.31
C LYS A 372 -10.25 -6.13 -12.05
N ALA A 373 -9.20 -5.44 -12.48
CA ALA A 373 -8.02 -6.06 -13.09
C ALA A 373 -7.34 -7.01 -12.10
N ASP A 374 -7.06 -6.54 -10.88
CA ASP A 374 -6.44 -7.32 -9.81
C ASP A 374 -7.27 -8.56 -9.45
N LEU A 375 -8.60 -8.44 -9.36
CA LEU A 375 -9.50 -9.56 -9.10
C LEU A 375 -9.41 -10.61 -10.22
N ARG A 376 -9.38 -10.19 -11.49
CA ARG A 376 -9.29 -11.11 -12.63
C ARG A 376 -7.95 -11.82 -12.70
N ILE A 377 -6.85 -11.09 -12.48
CA ILE A 377 -5.52 -11.67 -12.37
C ILE A 377 -5.49 -12.69 -11.24
N ALA A 378 -6.06 -12.35 -10.08
CA ALA A 378 -6.12 -13.26 -8.94
C ALA A 378 -6.96 -14.52 -9.22
N VAL A 379 -8.11 -14.41 -9.91
CA VAL A 379 -8.90 -15.56 -10.36
C VAL A 379 -8.09 -16.44 -11.31
N SER A 380 -7.44 -15.82 -12.31
CA SER A 380 -6.60 -16.52 -13.29
C SER A 380 -5.49 -17.31 -12.62
N ASN A 381 -4.73 -16.67 -11.72
CA ASN A 381 -3.65 -17.31 -10.98
C ASN A 381 -4.15 -18.44 -10.08
N LYS A 382 -5.34 -18.30 -9.48
CA LYS A 382 -5.95 -19.35 -8.67
C LYS A 382 -6.35 -20.55 -9.53
N SER A 383 -6.94 -20.34 -10.71
CA SER A 383 -7.23 -21.44 -11.64
C SER A 383 -5.95 -22.14 -12.09
N THR A 384 -4.85 -21.42 -12.34
CA THR A 384 -3.58 -22.06 -12.72
C THR A 384 -3.02 -22.94 -11.60
N ARG A 385 -3.05 -22.49 -10.33
CA ARG A 385 -2.55 -23.31 -9.20
C ARG A 385 -3.34 -24.60 -9.01
N VAL A 386 -4.66 -24.52 -9.10
CA VAL A 386 -5.53 -25.72 -9.04
C VAL A 386 -5.17 -26.70 -10.17
N VAL A 387 -4.86 -26.20 -11.37
CA VAL A 387 -4.42 -27.03 -12.51
C VAL A 387 -3.03 -27.65 -12.30
N LYS A 388 -2.13 -26.96 -11.59
CA LYS A 388 -0.79 -27.48 -11.22
C LYS A 388 -0.81 -28.41 -10.00
N GLY A 389 -1.95 -28.57 -9.33
CA GLY A 389 -2.09 -29.41 -8.13
C GLY A 389 -1.42 -28.81 -6.88
N GLU A 390 -1.22 -27.48 -6.85
CA GLU A 390 -0.64 -26.72 -5.74
C GLU A 390 -1.67 -26.17 -4.75
#